data_AF-A0A9P5TZ89-F1
#
_entry.id   AF-A0A9P5TZ89-F1
#
_cell.length_a   1.000
_cell.length_b   1.000
_cell.length_c   1.000
_cell.angle_alpha   90.00
_cell.angle_beta   90.00
_cell.angle_gamma   90.00
#
_symmetry.space_group_name_H-M   'P 1'
#
loop_
_entity.id
_entity.type
_entity.pdbx_description
1 polymer ?
#
loop_
_entity_poly.entity_id
_entity_poly.type
_entity_poly.pdbx_seq_one_letter_code
_entity_poly.pdbx_strand_id
1 'polypeptide(L)'
;MPYSDFRLRTSGIWFQLRNWANPIRSAPAAWFQWCFPNKVQTKILQIYQELKIVKDCNGFVIDRDMAVNWRHYFSEGNISTKSGTSEFMSDQLLNPNRKNYVRSPLDDYRSLFYVTQWACAFHELSPEDSPKSPALLQQLRTHLTGDRVTRQYATSTMVDMLNIRKDKYGIWLAEAQPFLRDWNASLSLLGNEWVDIVKSRGHNSVSFRQCADLGLLVFLEIARKHIHLLP
;
A
#
# COMPACT_ATOMS: atom_id res chain seq x y z
N MET A 1 -8.25 -31.97 -4.94
CA MET A 1 -7.03 -31.27 -4.49
C MET A 1 -7.42 -30.32 -3.37
N PRO A 2 -6.80 -30.35 -2.19
CA PRO A 2 -7.21 -29.48 -1.10
C PRO A 2 -6.70 -28.07 -1.39
N TYR A 3 -7.63 -27.11 -1.37
CA TYR A 3 -7.34 -25.68 -1.51
C TYR A 3 -6.56 -25.20 -0.27
N SER A 4 -5.39 -24.61 -0.48
CA SER A 4 -4.62 -23.93 0.55
C SER A 4 -5.32 -22.63 0.94
N ASP A 5 -6.04 -22.68 2.06
CA ASP A 5 -6.68 -21.55 2.70
C ASP A 5 -5.58 -20.75 3.45
N PHE A 6 -5.02 -19.70 2.82
CA PHE A 6 -3.95 -18.91 3.44
C PHE A 6 -4.55 -17.99 4.51
N ARG A 7 -4.38 -18.36 5.79
CA ARG A 7 -4.78 -17.56 6.95
C ARG A 7 -3.55 -17.17 7.73
N LEU A 8 -3.21 -15.88 7.73
CA LEU A 8 -2.20 -15.37 8.65
C LEU A 8 -2.89 -14.87 9.93
N ARG A 9 -2.48 -15.44 11.07
CA ARG A 9 -2.86 -14.97 12.40
C ARG A 9 -1.71 -14.12 12.93
N THR A 10 -1.69 -12.85 12.56
CA THR A 10 -0.89 -11.82 13.24
C THR A 10 -1.80 -10.63 13.51
N SER A 11 -2.15 -10.46 14.79
CA SER A 11 -2.82 -9.32 15.42
C SER A 11 -3.26 -8.16 14.51
N GLY A 12 -4.44 -8.29 13.88
CA GLY A 12 -5.29 -7.15 13.51
C GLY A 12 -5.35 -6.70 12.06
N ILE A 13 -4.79 -7.43 11.08
CA ILE A 13 -5.09 -7.17 9.67
C ILE A 13 -5.26 -8.51 8.94
N TRP A 14 -6.44 -8.72 8.39
CA TRP A 14 -6.77 -9.90 7.60
C TRP A 14 -6.86 -9.50 6.11
N PHE A 15 -6.02 -10.11 5.27
CA PHE A 15 -6.24 -10.11 3.82
C PHE A 15 -6.78 -11.48 3.43
N GLN A 16 -8.03 -11.53 2.96
CA GLN A 16 -8.62 -12.76 2.45
C GLN A 16 -8.84 -12.61 0.94
N LEU A 17 -7.96 -13.23 0.15
CA LEU A 17 -8.19 -13.46 -1.28
C LEU A 17 -8.92 -14.80 -1.40
N ARG A 18 -10.22 -14.76 -1.72
CA ARG A 18 -11.01 -15.98 -1.98
C ARG A 18 -11.88 -15.80 -3.22
N ASN A 19 -11.75 -16.73 -4.16
CA ASN A 19 -12.75 -16.99 -5.20
C ASN A 19 -13.97 -17.64 -4.54
N TRP A 20 -15.02 -16.86 -4.27
CA TRP A 20 -16.32 -17.39 -3.87
C TRP A 20 -17.36 -17.07 -4.94
N ALA A 21 -17.82 -18.13 -5.60
CA ALA A 21 -19.02 -18.14 -6.41
C ALA A 21 -20.25 -18.00 -5.49
N ASN A 22 -20.63 -16.76 -5.18
CA ASN A 22 -22.03 -16.37 -5.07
C ASN A 22 -22.15 -14.83 -5.01
N PRO A 23 -23.04 -14.22 -5.81
CA PRO A 23 -23.07 -12.79 -6.01
C PRO A 23 -23.73 -12.11 -4.81
N ILE A 24 -22.92 -11.49 -3.95
CA ILE A 24 -23.44 -10.45 -3.07
C ILE A 24 -23.80 -9.27 -3.97
N ARG A 25 -25.11 -9.07 -4.09
CA ARG A 25 -25.78 -8.03 -4.86
C ARG A 25 -25.08 -6.69 -4.71
N SER A 26 -24.58 -6.19 -5.83
CA SER A 26 -24.53 -4.78 -6.22
C SER A 26 -24.26 -3.78 -5.09
N ALA A 27 -23.01 -3.34 -4.97
CA ALA A 27 -22.69 -1.99 -4.51
C ALA A 27 -22.24 -1.14 -5.71
N PRO A 28 -23.15 -0.61 -6.56
CA PRO A 28 -22.74 0.13 -7.74
C PRO A 28 -22.60 1.62 -7.40
N ALA A 29 -21.51 2.24 -7.85
CA ALA A 29 -21.32 3.68 -8.04
C ALA A 29 -21.19 4.64 -6.82
N ALA A 30 -21.50 4.24 -5.58
CA ALA A 30 -21.51 5.19 -4.46
C ALA A 30 -20.12 5.62 -3.90
N TRP A 31 -19.03 4.94 -4.26
CA TRP A 31 -17.71 5.19 -3.65
C TRP A 31 -16.99 6.44 -4.18
N PHE A 32 -17.41 6.98 -5.33
CA PHE A 32 -16.83 8.18 -5.95
C PHE A 32 -17.90 9.21 -6.32
N GLN A 33 -18.90 9.43 -5.47
CA GLN A 33 -19.90 10.46 -5.72
C GLN A 33 -19.35 11.84 -5.33
N TRP A 34 -18.41 12.34 -6.14
CA TRP A 34 -18.02 13.74 -6.11
C TRP A 34 -19.06 14.54 -6.89
N CYS A 35 -19.85 15.38 -6.21
CA CYS A 35 -20.82 16.24 -6.89
C CYS A 35 -20.16 17.20 -7.89
N PHE A 36 -18.89 17.56 -7.66
CA PHE A 36 -18.04 18.34 -8.57
C PHE A 36 -16.57 17.93 -8.39
N PRO A 37 -16.03 17.00 -9.20
CA PRO A 37 -14.65 16.55 -9.05
C PRO A 37 -13.68 17.68 -9.41
N ASN A 38 -12.64 17.87 -8.58
CA ASN A 38 -11.52 18.76 -8.93
C ASN A 38 -10.62 18.13 -10.03
N LYS A 39 -9.55 18.81 -10.44
CA LYS A 39 -8.64 18.31 -11.49
C LYS A 39 -8.00 16.95 -11.14
N VAL A 40 -7.53 16.77 -9.90
CA VAL A 40 -6.93 15.52 -9.41
C VAL A 40 -7.95 14.40 -9.45
N GLN A 41 -9.13 14.66 -8.91
CA GLN A 41 -10.27 13.75 -8.86
C GLN A 41 -10.74 13.34 -10.27
N THR A 42 -10.84 14.30 -11.18
CA THR A 42 -11.15 14.03 -12.60
C THR A 42 -10.11 13.09 -13.21
N LYS A 43 -8.82 13.31 -12.91
CA LYS A 43 -7.74 12.46 -13.43
C LYS A 43 -7.78 11.04 -12.86
N ILE A 44 -8.10 10.90 -11.56
CA ILE A 44 -8.33 9.59 -10.93
C ILE A 44 -9.43 8.82 -11.66
N LEU A 45 -10.57 9.45 -11.94
CA LEU A 45 -11.67 8.80 -12.66
C LEU A 45 -11.28 8.38 -14.07
N GLN A 46 -10.51 9.19 -14.79
CA GLN A 46 -10.00 8.85 -16.12
C GLN A 46 -9.11 7.60 -16.06
N ILE A 47 -8.12 7.58 -15.17
CA ILE A 47 -7.21 6.43 -15.05
C ILE A 47 -7.96 5.18 -14.60
N TYR A 48 -8.91 5.32 -13.68
CA TYR A 48 -9.75 4.21 -13.24
C TYR A 48 -10.51 3.55 -14.40
N GLN A 49 -11.03 4.37 -15.33
CA GLN A 49 -11.68 3.89 -16.56
C GLN A 49 -10.68 3.23 -17.52
N GLU A 50 -9.51 3.83 -17.72
CA GLU A 50 -8.44 3.29 -18.58
C GLU A 50 -7.96 1.91 -18.09
N LEU A 51 -7.79 1.75 -16.78
CA LEU A 51 -7.37 0.50 -16.14
C LEU A 51 -8.44 -0.59 -16.17
N LYS A 52 -9.66 -0.28 -16.63
CA LYS A 52 -10.81 -1.19 -16.66
C LYS A 52 -11.01 -1.90 -15.32
N ILE A 53 -10.79 -1.19 -14.20
CA ILE A 53 -11.02 -1.75 -12.87
C ILE A 53 -12.50 -2.14 -12.81
N VAL A 54 -12.74 -3.45 -12.83
CA VAL A 54 -14.08 -4.03 -12.95
C VAL A 54 -14.93 -3.61 -11.75
N LYS A 55 -16.25 -3.56 -11.97
CA LYS A 55 -17.21 -3.33 -10.89
C LYS A 55 -17.25 -4.49 -9.89
N ASP A 56 -16.73 -5.65 -10.27
CA ASP A 56 -16.67 -6.82 -9.42
C ASP A 56 -15.51 -6.69 -8.44
N CYS A 57 -15.86 -6.73 -7.15
CA CYS A 57 -14.92 -6.56 -6.06
C CYS A 57 -14.02 -7.80 -5.93
N ASN A 58 -12.74 -7.68 -6.30
CA ASN A 58 -11.77 -8.77 -6.22
C ASN A 58 -11.02 -8.85 -4.87
N GLY A 59 -11.32 -7.96 -3.93
CA GLY A 59 -10.67 -7.95 -2.62
C GLY A 59 -11.35 -7.00 -1.63
N PHE A 60 -11.28 -7.32 -0.34
CA PHE A 60 -11.89 -6.53 0.73
C PHE A 60 -10.81 -6.09 1.72
N VAL A 61 -10.84 -4.82 2.10
CA VAL A 61 -10.14 -4.34 3.30
C VAL A 61 -11.07 -4.54 4.48
N ILE A 62 -10.64 -5.36 5.43
CA ILE A 62 -11.36 -5.66 6.67
C ILE A 62 -10.55 -5.21 7.87
N ASP A 63 -11.15 -5.29 9.06
CA ASP A 63 -10.60 -4.75 10.31
C ASP A 63 -10.51 -3.21 10.30
N ARG A 64 -11.59 -2.55 10.76
CA ARG A 64 -11.71 -1.09 10.79
C ARG A 64 -11.55 -0.53 12.20
N ASP A 65 -11.14 -1.35 13.16
CA ASP A 65 -11.15 -1.00 14.59
C ASP A 65 -10.14 0.12 14.89
N MET A 66 -9.12 0.24 14.05
CA MET A 66 -8.13 1.32 14.10
C MET A 66 -8.35 2.44 13.07
N ALA A 67 -9.44 2.39 12.30
CA ALA A 67 -9.74 3.42 11.32
C ALA A 67 -10.14 4.72 12.03
N VAL A 68 -9.51 5.82 11.66
CA VAL A 68 -9.80 7.13 12.25
C VAL A 68 -10.76 7.90 11.34
N ASN A 69 -11.85 8.43 11.92
CA ASN A 69 -12.71 9.35 11.20
C ASN A 69 -12.06 10.74 11.10
N TRP A 70 -11.36 10.99 10.01
CA TRP A 70 -10.64 12.23 9.74
C TRP A 70 -11.49 13.51 9.80
N ARG A 71 -12.83 13.41 9.67
CA ARG A 71 -13.74 14.57 9.79
C ARG A 71 -13.75 15.15 11.20
N HIS A 72 -13.59 14.30 12.21
CA HIS A 72 -13.58 14.69 13.63
C HIS A 72 -12.18 14.67 14.24
N TYR A 73 -11.22 14.05 13.54
CA TYR A 73 -9.84 13.91 13.97
C TYR A 73 -9.18 15.23 14.43
N PHE A 74 -9.43 16.31 13.69
CA PHE A 74 -8.82 17.62 13.96
C PHE A 74 -9.54 18.42 15.05
N SER A 75 -10.79 18.11 15.37
CA SER A 75 -11.58 18.80 16.40
C SER A 75 -11.43 18.20 17.79
N GLU A 76 -11.06 16.92 17.89
CA GLU A 76 -11.08 16.17 19.16
C GLU A 76 -9.74 16.18 19.91
N GLY A 77 -8.72 16.90 19.43
CA GLY A 77 -7.41 16.95 20.09
C GLY A 77 -6.71 15.59 20.20
N ASN A 78 -7.03 14.66 19.28
CA ASN A 78 -6.58 13.28 19.31
C ASN A 78 -5.05 13.15 19.21
N ILE A 79 -4.38 13.11 20.36
CA ILE A 79 -3.01 12.61 20.50
C ILE A 79 -3.11 11.08 20.41
N SER A 80 -3.16 10.55 19.19
CA SER A 80 -3.28 9.10 19.00
C SER A 80 -2.05 8.40 19.57
N THR A 81 -2.24 7.43 20.45
CA THR A 81 -1.20 6.46 20.76
C THR A 81 -0.78 5.73 19.48
N LYS A 82 0.51 5.45 19.33
CA LYS A 82 1.03 4.67 18.20
C LYS A 82 0.47 3.25 18.35
N SER A 83 -0.37 2.84 17.41
CA SER A 83 -1.09 1.56 17.44
C SER A 83 -1.04 0.90 16.06
N GLY A 84 -1.00 -0.43 16.04
CA GLY A 84 -0.97 -1.28 14.84
C GLY A 84 0.22 -2.24 14.78
N THR A 85 0.38 -2.89 13.62
CA THR A 85 1.45 -3.83 13.33
C THR A 85 2.68 -3.07 12.83
N SER A 86 3.78 -3.12 13.59
CA SER A 86 4.98 -2.31 13.36
C SER A 86 5.58 -2.48 11.96
N GLU A 87 5.49 -3.68 11.42
CA GLU A 87 5.98 -4.14 10.12
C GLU A 87 5.31 -3.39 8.96
N PHE A 88 4.08 -2.89 9.17
CA PHE A 88 3.34 -2.12 8.16
C PHE A 88 3.24 -0.63 8.49
N MET A 89 3.69 -0.18 9.66
CA MET A 89 3.68 1.25 9.98
C MET A 89 4.74 2.04 9.21
N SER A 90 4.41 3.28 8.82
CA SER A 90 5.38 4.21 8.25
C SER A 90 6.57 4.46 9.19
N ASP A 91 7.75 4.69 8.62
CA ASP A 91 8.95 5.03 9.41
C ASP A 91 8.79 6.33 10.20
N GLN A 92 7.96 7.26 9.70
CA GLN A 92 7.66 8.52 10.38
C GLN A 92 6.83 8.28 11.64
N LEU A 93 5.85 7.38 11.58
CA LEU A 93 5.05 6.96 12.72
C LEU A 93 5.91 6.22 13.75
N LEU A 94 6.81 5.35 13.31
CA LEU A 94 7.71 4.59 14.21
C LEU A 94 8.85 5.42 14.79
N ASN A 95 9.10 6.63 14.30
CA ASN A 95 10.23 7.44 14.76
C ASN A 95 10.06 7.82 16.26
N PRO A 96 10.95 7.35 17.16
CA PRO A 96 10.84 7.62 18.59
C PRO A 96 11.02 9.10 18.93
N ASN A 97 11.70 9.85 18.07
CA ASN A 97 11.93 11.29 18.26
C ASN A 97 10.69 12.13 17.91
N ARG A 98 9.65 11.52 17.31
CA ARG A 98 8.39 12.20 16.99
C ARG A 98 7.29 11.80 17.99
N LYS A 99 7.32 12.43 19.17
CA LYS A 99 6.34 12.19 20.25
C LYS A 99 4.93 12.69 19.89
N ASN A 100 4.83 13.79 19.14
CA ASN A 100 3.58 14.39 18.71
C ASN A 100 3.38 14.24 17.19
N TYR A 101 3.71 13.06 16.65
CA TYR A 101 3.50 12.80 15.24
C TYR A 101 2.02 12.79 14.94
N VAL A 102 1.59 13.67 14.04
CA VAL A 102 0.21 13.68 13.56
C VAL A 102 0.12 12.79 12.34
N ARG A 103 -0.83 11.84 12.37
CA ARG A 103 -1.01 10.88 11.28
C ARG A 103 -1.48 11.60 10.03
N SER A 104 -1.00 11.13 8.89
CA SER A 104 -1.30 11.66 7.57
C SER A 104 -1.78 10.52 6.65
N PRO A 105 -2.46 10.82 5.53
CA PRO A 105 -2.84 9.79 4.57
C PRO A 105 -1.63 9.03 4.00
N LEU A 106 -0.44 9.65 4.03
CA LEU A 106 0.81 9.00 3.63
C LEU A 106 1.16 7.80 4.49
N ASP A 107 0.73 7.76 5.75
CA ASP A 107 0.95 6.61 6.61
C ASP A 107 0.21 5.38 6.09
N ASP A 108 -1.01 5.58 5.59
CA ASP A 108 -1.82 4.52 4.97
C ASP A 108 -1.20 4.06 3.64
N TYR A 109 -0.73 4.99 2.80
CA TYR A 109 -0.04 4.64 1.56
C TYR A 109 1.29 3.91 1.78
N ARG A 110 2.06 4.30 2.81
CA ARG A 110 3.27 3.57 3.21
C ARG A 110 2.91 2.17 3.72
N SER A 111 1.82 2.04 4.48
CA SER A 111 1.32 0.74 4.92
C SER A 111 0.94 -0.14 3.74
N LEU A 112 0.20 0.40 2.77
CA LEU A 112 -0.14 -0.31 1.53
C LEU A 112 1.11 -0.70 0.73
N PHE A 113 2.11 0.16 0.67
CA PHE A 113 3.38 -0.12 0.01
C PHE A 113 4.13 -1.28 0.69
N TYR A 114 4.21 -1.32 2.02
CA TYR A 114 4.82 -2.45 2.74
C TYR A 114 4.03 -3.75 2.58
N VAL A 115 2.68 -3.69 2.61
CA VAL A 115 1.84 -4.86 2.29
C VAL A 115 2.08 -5.34 0.86
N THR A 116 2.25 -4.42 -0.09
CA THR A 116 2.53 -4.78 -1.49
C THR A 116 3.89 -5.46 -1.62
N GLN A 117 4.92 -4.96 -0.94
CA GLN A 117 6.23 -5.61 -0.89
C GLN A 117 6.15 -7.02 -0.30
N TRP A 118 5.42 -7.15 0.82
CA TRP A 118 5.14 -8.45 1.43
C TRP A 118 4.44 -9.38 0.43
N ALA A 119 3.39 -8.93 -0.24
CA ALA A 119 2.66 -9.72 -1.24
C ALA A 119 3.57 -10.14 -2.41
N CYS A 120 4.44 -9.26 -2.91
CA CYS A 120 5.39 -9.60 -3.96
C CYS A 120 6.42 -10.64 -3.51
N ALA A 121 6.95 -10.53 -2.29
CA ALA A 121 7.92 -11.48 -1.78
C ALA A 121 7.28 -12.83 -1.42
N PHE A 122 6.05 -12.85 -0.93
CA PHE A 122 5.32 -14.04 -0.49
C PHE A 122 4.39 -14.63 -1.57
N HIS A 123 4.37 -14.06 -2.77
CA HIS A 123 3.65 -14.65 -3.91
C HIS A 123 4.06 -16.11 -4.09
N GLU A 124 3.07 -16.97 -4.36
CA GLU A 124 3.31 -18.39 -4.62
C GLU A 124 4.32 -18.51 -5.76
N LEU A 125 5.27 -19.43 -5.60
CA LEU A 125 6.30 -19.64 -6.62
C LEU A 125 5.61 -20.03 -7.93
N SER A 126 5.93 -19.31 -9.00
CA SER A 126 5.48 -19.65 -10.35
C SER A 126 5.86 -21.10 -10.66
N PRO A 127 5.12 -21.82 -11.52
CA PRO A 127 5.58 -23.13 -12.03
C PRO A 127 6.98 -23.09 -12.66
N GLU A 128 7.43 -21.90 -13.09
CA GLU A 128 8.77 -21.64 -13.63
C GLU A 128 9.84 -21.42 -12.55
N ASP A 129 9.44 -21.17 -11.30
CA ASP A 129 10.36 -21.03 -10.19
C ASP A 129 10.84 -22.42 -9.72
N SER A 130 12.08 -22.48 -9.25
CA SER A 130 12.63 -23.71 -8.64
C SER A 130 11.75 -24.18 -7.48
N PRO A 131 11.47 -25.50 -7.34
CA PRO A 131 10.66 -26.04 -6.25
C PRO A 131 11.23 -25.74 -4.85
N LYS A 132 12.49 -25.32 -4.76
CA LYS A 132 13.06 -24.75 -3.55
C LYS A 132 13.10 -23.23 -3.69
N SER A 133 12.40 -22.53 -2.80
CA SER A 133 12.50 -21.08 -2.67
C SER A 133 13.97 -20.68 -2.55
N PRO A 134 14.46 -19.73 -3.37
CA PRO A 134 15.83 -19.26 -3.28
C PRO A 134 16.19 -18.78 -1.87
N ALA A 135 17.41 -19.08 -1.41
CA ALA A 135 17.85 -18.71 -0.06
C ALA A 135 17.77 -17.19 0.20
N LEU A 136 18.07 -16.37 -0.81
CA LEU A 136 18.00 -14.91 -0.72
C LEU A 136 16.54 -14.41 -0.65
N LEU A 137 15.59 -15.07 -1.32
CA LEU A 137 14.16 -14.77 -1.16
C LEU A 137 13.67 -15.09 0.26
N GLN A 138 14.10 -16.20 0.84
CA GLN A 138 13.74 -16.54 2.22
C GLN A 138 14.34 -15.55 3.23
N GLN A 139 15.59 -15.15 3.02
CA GLN A 139 16.20 -14.10 3.84
C GLN A 139 15.45 -12.77 3.72
N LEU A 140 15.07 -12.38 2.49
CA LEU A 140 14.28 -11.17 2.25
C LEU A 140 12.92 -11.22 2.98
N ARG A 141 12.22 -12.36 2.92
CA ARG A 141 10.95 -12.59 3.62
C ARG A 141 11.09 -12.42 5.13
N THR A 142 12.14 -13.00 5.72
CA THR A 142 12.46 -12.79 7.15
C THR A 142 12.71 -11.32 7.46
N HIS A 143 13.43 -10.60 6.59
CA HIS A 143 13.71 -9.19 6.79
C HIS A 143 12.44 -8.31 6.70
N LEU A 144 11.50 -8.62 5.80
CA LEU A 144 10.24 -7.89 5.66
C LEU A 144 9.34 -7.99 6.89
N THR A 145 9.40 -9.11 7.62
CA THR A 145 8.67 -9.31 8.88
C THR A 145 9.50 -8.94 10.12
N GLY A 146 10.68 -8.34 9.92
CA GLY A 146 11.57 -7.93 11.00
C GLY A 146 11.18 -6.57 11.58
N ASP A 147 12.06 -6.06 12.45
CA ASP A 147 11.92 -4.69 12.97
C ASP A 147 12.05 -3.62 11.87
N ARG A 148 11.86 -2.37 12.25
CA ARG A 148 11.95 -1.21 11.34
C ARG A 148 13.24 -1.19 10.51
N VAL A 149 14.38 -1.46 11.15
CA VAL A 149 15.70 -1.38 10.49
C VAL A 149 15.85 -2.51 9.47
N THR A 150 15.44 -3.71 9.87
CA THR A 150 15.51 -4.91 9.05
C THR A 150 14.55 -4.81 7.84
N ARG A 151 13.33 -4.31 8.05
CA ARG A 151 12.37 -4.01 6.98
C ARG A 151 12.89 -2.93 6.03
N GLN A 152 13.55 -1.90 6.55
CA GLN A 152 14.15 -0.85 5.72
C GLN A 152 15.23 -1.43 4.81
N TYR A 153 16.07 -2.33 5.34
CA TYR A 153 17.06 -3.06 4.53
C TYR A 153 16.41 -3.92 3.43
N ALA A 154 15.30 -4.62 3.74
CA ALA A 154 14.52 -5.34 2.75
C ALA A 154 13.96 -4.40 1.67
N THR A 155 13.41 -3.25 2.08
CA THR A 155 12.88 -2.25 1.15
C THR A 155 13.96 -1.76 0.19
N SER A 156 15.14 -1.39 0.70
CA SER A 156 16.27 -0.98 -0.14
C SER A 156 16.74 -2.09 -1.08
N THR A 157 16.74 -3.34 -0.62
CA THR A 157 17.01 -4.49 -1.50
C THR A 157 16.00 -4.55 -2.66
N MET A 158 14.73 -4.32 -2.37
CA MET A 158 13.65 -4.41 -3.35
C MET A 158 13.66 -3.25 -4.35
N VAL A 159 13.99 -2.03 -3.92
CA VAL A 159 13.82 -0.82 -4.76
C VAL A 159 15.13 -0.23 -5.28
N ASP A 160 16.22 -0.31 -4.52
CA ASP A 160 17.48 0.39 -4.84
C ASP A 160 18.47 -0.48 -5.62
N MET A 161 18.36 -1.82 -5.52
CA MET A 161 19.19 -2.70 -6.35
C MET A 161 18.87 -2.50 -7.83
N LEU A 162 19.91 -2.31 -8.65
CA LEU A 162 19.80 -2.05 -10.10
C LEU A 162 18.84 -3.03 -10.79
N ASN A 163 19.02 -4.33 -10.58
CA ASN A 163 18.12 -5.39 -11.04
C ASN A 163 18.08 -6.54 -10.04
N ILE A 164 16.90 -6.87 -9.54
CA ILE A 164 16.67 -8.08 -8.77
C ILE A 164 16.76 -9.30 -9.68
N ARG A 165 17.63 -10.22 -9.30
CA ARG A 165 17.85 -11.46 -10.05
C ARG A 165 16.70 -12.44 -9.86
N LYS A 166 16.04 -12.82 -10.96
CA LYS A 166 14.96 -13.83 -10.99
C LYS A 166 15.38 -15.14 -10.29
N ASP A 167 16.58 -15.64 -10.57
CA ASP A 167 17.11 -16.90 -9.98
C ASP A 167 17.36 -16.82 -8.46
N LYS A 168 17.41 -15.62 -7.89
CA LYS A 168 17.71 -15.38 -6.47
C LYS A 168 16.51 -14.92 -5.65
N TYR A 169 15.54 -14.30 -6.29
CA TYR A 169 14.43 -13.61 -5.59
C TYR A 169 13.05 -13.99 -6.15
N GLY A 170 12.98 -14.90 -7.11
CA GLY A 170 11.75 -15.30 -7.78
C GLY A 170 11.41 -14.37 -8.95
N ILE A 171 10.67 -14.92 -9.92
CA ILE A 171 10.29 -14.20 -11.13
C ILE A 171 9.37 -13.01 -10.80
N TRP A 172 8.33 -13.25 -10.00
CA TRP A 172 7.32 -12.25 -9.68
C TRP A 172 7.91 -10.98 -9.05
N LEU A 173 8.79 -11.14 -8.05
CA LEU A 173 9.42 -9.99 -7.39
C LEU A 173 10.32 -9.20 -8.35
N ALA A 174 11.08 -9.89 -9.21
CA ALA A 174 11.92 -9.22 -10.20
C ALA A 174 11.08 -8.42 -11.20
N GLU A 175 9.91 -8.93 -11.60
CA GLU A 175 8.99 -8.26 -12.53
C GLU A 175 8.23 -7.11 -11.87
N ALA A 176 7.88 -7.23 -10.59
CA ALA A 176 7.24 -6.17 -9.82
C ALA A 176 8.22 -5.04 -9.40
N GLN A 177 9.54 -5.27 -9.49
CA GLN A 177 10.54 -4.31 -9.01
C GLN A 177 10.40 -2.89 -9.62
N PRO A 178 10.24 -2.72 -10.95
CA PRO A 178 10.09 -1.39 -11.54
C PRO A 178 8.90 -0.61 -10.96
N PHE A 179 7.77 -1.31 -10.73
CA PHE A 179 6.59 -0.74 -10.07
C PHE A 179 6.91 -0.29 -8.64
N LEU A 180 7.54 -1.16 -7.83
CA LEU A 180 7.89 -0.86 -6.44
C LEU A 180 8.87 0.32 -6.34
N ARG A 181 9.86 0.39 -7.25
CA ARG A 181 10.85 1.47 -7.30
C ARG A 181 10.20 2.82 -7.59
N ASP A 182 9.40 2.90 -8.65
CA ASP A 182 8.71 4.12 -9.04
C ASP A 182 7.73 4.58 -7.95
N TRP A 183 7.06 3.64 -7.29
CA TRP A 183 6.14 3.96 -6.20
C TRP A 183 6.85 4.48 -4.97
N ASN A 184 7.96 3.85 -4.55
CA ASN A 184 8.74 4.34 -3.41
C ASN A 184 9.29 5.76 -3.66
N ALA A 185 9.78 6.03 -4.87
CA ALA A 185 10.25 7.35 -5.26
C ALA A 185 9.11 8.38 -5.17
N SER A 186 7.94 8.05 -5.71
CA SER A 186 6.78 8.95 -5.72
C SER A 186 6.20 9.19 -4.32
N LEU A 187 6.20 8.17 -3.43
CA LEU A 187 5.82 8.36 -2.03
C LEU A 187 6.80 9.26 -1.26
N SER A 188 8.07 9.28 -1.66
CA SER A 188 9.06 10.18 -1.07
C SER A 188 8.84 11.62 -1.51
N LEU A 189 8.54 11.84 -2.80
CA LEU A 189 8.16 13.16 -3.33
C LEU A 189 6.86 13.67 -2.69
N LEU A 190 5.84 12.82 -2.58
CA LEU A 190 4.57 13.18 -1.94
C LEU A 190 4.74 13.48 -0.44
N GLY A 191 5.73 12.85 0.21
CA GLY A 191 6.16 13.21 1.57
C GLY A 191 6.63 14.65 1.69
N ASN A 192 7.42 15.13 0.73
CA ASN A 192 7.85 16.53 0.69
C ASN A 192 6.67 17.46 0.39
N GLU A 193 5.83 17.10 -0.58
CA GLU A 193 4.65 17.89 -0.95
C GLU A 193 3.66 18.01 0.23
N TRP A 194 3.48 16.94 1.00
CA TRP A 194 2.66 16.97 2.21
C TRP A 194 3.17 18.00 3.23
N VAL A 195 4.48 18.05 3.45
CA VAL A 195 5.08 19.05 4.35
C VAL A 195 4.76 20.47 3.86
N ASP A 196 4.80 20.71 2.55
CA ASP A 196 4.51 22.02 1.97
C ASP A 196 3.01 22.37 2.00
N ILE A 197 2.13 21.40 1.76
CA ILE A 197 0.67 21.55 1.92
C ILE A 197 0.35 21.94 3.37
N VAL A 198 0.92 21.24 4.35
CA VAL A 198 0.68 21.52 5.78
C VAL A 198 1.22 22.88 6.17
N LYS A 199 2.42 23.26 5.71
CA LYS A 199 2.98 24.60 5.99
C LYS A 199 2.11 25.72 5.41
N SER A 200 1.61 25.55 4.19
CA SER A 200 0.87 26.61 3.48
C SER A 200 -0.60 26.71 3.90
N ARG A 201 -1.24 25.59 4.21
CA ARG A 201 -2.70 25.52 4.45
C ARG A 201 -3.08 25.08 5.86
N GLY A 202 -2.10 24.74 6.67
CA GLY A 202 -2.30 24.17 8.00
C GLY A 202 -2.61 22.68 7.97
N HIS A 203 -2.52 22.07 9.15
CA HIS A 203 -2.82 20.66 9.37
C HIS A 203 -4.32 20.48 9.65
N ASN A 204 -5.13 20.34 8.61
CA ASN A 204 -6.59 20.25 8.69
C ASN A 204 -7.16 19.22 7.70
N SER A 205 -8.49 19.05 7.74
CA SER A 205 -9.22 18.12 6.89
C SER A 205 -9.02 18.40 5.40
N VAL A 206 -8.96 19.66 4.96
CA VAL A 206 -8.75 20.01 3.55
C VAL A 206 -7.39 19.53 3.06
N SER A 207 -6.32 19.85 3.81
CA SER A 207 -4.96 19.38 3.53
C SER A 207 -4.89 17.85 3.51
N PHE A 208 -5.53 17.20 4.49
CA PHE A 208 -5.60 15.74 4.58
C PHE A 208 -6.27 15.12 3.35
N ARG A 209 -7.43 15.64 2.94
CA ARG A 209 -8.15 15.16 1.76
C ARG A 209 -7.33 15.33 0.48
N GLN A 210 -6.68 16.49 0.33
CA GLN A 210 -5.84 16.75 -0.83
C GLN A 210 -4.68 15.75 -0.91
N CYS A 211 -3.98 15.49 0.20
CA CYS A 211 -2.91 14.51 0.25
C CYS A 211 -3.41 13.08 -0.03
N ALA A 212 -4.59 12.72 0.49
CA ALA A 212 -5.22 11.43 0.22
C ALA A 212 -5.53 11.25 -1.28
N ASP A 213 -6.14 12.26 -1.92
CA ASP A 213 -6.45 12.22 -3.35
C ASP A 213 -5.17 12.17 -4.21
N LEU A 214 -4.13 12.94 -3.86
CA LEU A 214 -2.85 12.92 -4.57
C LEU A 214 -2.15 11.56 -4.46
N GLY A 215 -2.15 10.94 -3.28
CA GLY A 215 -1.57 9.61 -3.11
C GLY A 215 -2.27 8.55 -3.95
N LEU A 216 -3.59 8.64 -4.11
CA LEU A 216 -4.36 7.73 -4.95
C LEU A 216 -4.02 7.96 -6.42
N LEU A 217 -3.97 9.22 -6.85
CA LEU A 217 -3.58 9.57 -8.21
C LEU A 217 -2.19 9.01 -8.55
N VAL A 218 -1.20 9.26 -7.69
CA VAL A 218 0.18 8.77 -7.85
C VAL A 218 0.20 7.24 -7.99
N PHE A 219 -0.47 6.53 -7.08
CA PHE A 219 -0.56 5.07 -7.16
C PHE A 219 -1.16 4.60 -8.49
N LEU A 220 -2.27 5.20 -8.91
CA LEU A 220 -2.96 4.83 -10.15
C LEU A 220 -2.12 5.13 -11.39
N GLU A 221 -1.37 6.24 -11.40
CA GLU A 221 -0.47 6.58 -12.52
C GLU A 221 0.67 5.56 -12.65
N ILE A 222 1.25 5.13 -11.53
CA ILE A 222 2.28 4.08 -11.50
C ILE A 222 1.68 2.73 -11.92
N ALA A 223 0.50 2.38 -11.40
CA ALA A 223 -0.19 1.15 -11.79
C ALA A 223 -0.47 1.14 -13.30
N ARG A 224 -0.98 2.24 -13.86
CA ARG A 224 -1.18 2.40 -15.31
C ARG A 224 0.10 2.29 -16.10
N LYS A 225 1.20 2.85 -15.60
CA LYS A 225 2.52 2.75 -16.25
C LYS A 225 2.99 1.30 -16.33
N HIS A 226 2.75 0.49 -15.30
CA HIS A 226 3.33 -0.86 -15.17
C HIS A 226 2.35 -2.01 -15.38
N ILE A 227 1.06 -1.75 -15.65
CA ILE A 227 0.05 -2.82 -15.77
C ILE A 227 0.38 -3.86 -16.84
N HIS A 228 1.13 -3.48 -17.88
CA HIS A 228 1.56 -4.38 -18.95
C HIS A 228 2.75 -5.28 -18.55
N LEU A 229 3.36 -5.04 -17.39
CA LEU A 229 4.47 -5.81 -16.83
C LEU A 229 4.01 -6.82 -15.78
N LEU A 230 2.75 -6.72 -15.32
CA LEU A 230 2.20 -7.64 -14.34
C LEU A 230 1.51 -8.79 -15.08
N PRO A 231 1.86 -10.06 -14.76
CA PRO A 231 1.25 -11.24 -15.36
C PRO A 231 -0.27 -11.34 -15.14
#